data_AF-A0A357A7Z9-F1
#
_entry.id   AF-A0A357A7Z9-F1
#
_cell.length_a   1.000
_cell.length_b   1.000
_cell.length_c   1.000
_cell.angle_alpha   90.00
_cell.angle_beta   90.00
_cell.angle_gamma   90.00
#
_symmetry.space_group_name_H-M   'P 1'
#
loop_
_entity.id
_entity.type
_entity.pdbx_description
1 polymer ?
#
loop_
_entity_poly.entity_id
_entity_poly.type
_entity_poly.pdbx_seq_one_letter_code
_entity_poly.pdbx_strand_id
1 'polypeptide(L)' 'MNITEFLQQTAGKWFSQRTAHPVESSQTQTGKSTLYVDFLASDDPKVKALSDRHGLKNVLGGTLVTWEATI' A
#
# COMPACT_ATOMS: atom_id res chain seq x y z
N MET A 1 -5.97 2.45 18.57
CA MET A 1 -5.46 2.45 17.20
C MET A 1 -6.58 2.86 16.25
N ASN A 2 -6.50 4.06 15.67
CA ASN A 2 -7.35 4.51 14.56
C ASN A 2 -6.68 4.22 13.20
N ILE A 3 -7.35 4.52 12.10
CA ILE A 3 -6.84 4.21 10.75
C ILE A 3 -5.53 4.94 10.42
N THR A 4 -5.40 6.20 10.84
CA THR A 4 -4.17 6.98 10.62
C THR A 4 -3.01 6.39 11.42
N GLU A 5 -3.24 6.05 12.69
CA GLU A 5 -2.25 5.39 13.55
C GLU A 5 -1.81 4.04 12.97
N PHE A 6 -2.74 3.25 12.43
CA PHE A 6 -2.42 1.99 11.76
C PHE A 6 -1.55 2.22 10.52
N LEU A 7 -1.92 3.13 9.63
CA LEU A 7 -1.16 3.41 8.40
C LEU A 7 0.23 3.96 8.70
N GLN A 8 0.36 4.80 9.74
CA GLN A 8 1.67 5.27 10.21
C GLN A 8 2.53 4.11 10.73
N GLN A 9 1.95 3.15 11.46
CA GLN A 9 2.69 1.97 11.94
C GLN A 9 3.08 1.01 10.81
N THR A 10 2.36 1.02 9.68
CA THR A 10 2.75 0.23 8.49
C THR A 10 3.91 0.86 7.70
N ALA A 11 4.29 2.11 7.99
CA ALA A 11 5.38 2.76 7.26
C ALA A 11 6.72 2.06 7.51
N GLY A 12 7.50 1.89 6.45
CA GLY A 12 8.81 1.24 6.49
C GLY A 12 9.03 0.24 5.36
N LYS A 13 10.10 -0.53 5.49
CA LYS A 13 10.52 -1.57 4.56
C LYS A 13 10.04 -2.93 5.04
N TRP A 14 9.33 -3.66 4.19
CA TRP A 14 8.80 -4.98 4.51
C TRP A 14 9.31 -6.04 3.55
N PHE A 15 9.70 -7.20 4.07
CA PHE A 15 9.77 -8.40 3.26
C PHE A 15 8.38 -9.02 3.17
N SER A 16 7.91 -9.25 1.94
CA SER A 16 6.61 -9.86 1.66
C SER A 16 6.78 -11.20 0.97
N GLN A 17 6.10 -12.22 1.49
CA GLN A 17 5.95 -13.51 0.84
C GLN A 17 4.46 -13.70 0.52
N ARG A 18 4.15 -13.82 -0.77
CA ARG A 18 2.78 -13.98 -1.26
C ARG A 18 2.59 -15.39 -1.80
N THR A 19 1.49 -16.01 -1.39
CA THR A 19 1.00 -17.28 -1.94
C THR A 19 -0.38 -17.04 -2.50
N ALA A 20 -0.60 -17.38 -3.77
CA ALA A 20 -1.89 -17.28 -4.45
C ALA A 20 -2.39 -18.66 -4.84
N HIS A 21 -3.69 -18.89 -4.63
CA HIS A 21 -4.41 -20.11 -4.99
C HIS A 21 -5.49 -19.75 -6.03
N PRO A 22 -5.16 -19.74 -7.33
CA PRO A 22 -6.14 -19.42 -8.38
C PRO A 22 -7.28 -20.44 -8.36
N VAL A 23 -8.54 -20.00 -8.45
CA VAL A 23 -9.69 -20.92 -8.44
C VAL A 23 -9.72 -21.82 -9.68
N GLU A 24 -9.25 -21.31 -10.81
CA GLU A 24 -9.24 -22.00 -12.11
C GLU A 24 -8.07 -22.98 -12.27
N SER A 25 -7.13 -23.03 -11.32
CA SER A 25 -5.93 -23.86 -11.39
C SER A 25 -5.64 -24.55 -10.07
N SER A 26 -5.26 -25.82 -10.10
CA SER A 26 -4.76 -26.53 -8.92
C SER A 26 -3.34 -26.10 -8.52
N GLN A 27 -2.67 -25.27 -9.32
CA GLN A 27 -1.30 -24.82 -9.04
C GLN A 27 -1.27 -23.55 -8.20
N THR A 28 -0.59 -23.66 -7.06
CA THR A 28 -0.28 -22.53 -6.19
C THR A 28 0.86 -21.70 -6.77
N GLN A 29 0.73 -20.38 -6.74
CA GLN A 29 1.77 -19.44 -7.17
C GLN A 29 2.39 -18.76 -5.96
N THR A 30 3.70 -18.84 -5.80
CA THR A 30 4.44 -18.15 -4.74
C THR A 30 5.30 -17.04 -5.32
N GLY A 31 5.51 -15.98 -4.56
CA GLY A 31 6.41 -14.90 -4.94
C GLY A 31 6.89 -14.14 -3.73
N LYS A 32 8.08 -13.55 -3.84
CA LYS A 32 8.65 -12.69 -2.82
C LYS A 32 8.77 -11.26 -3.35
N SER A 33 8.64 -10.29 -2.48
CA SER A 33 8.92 -8.90 -2.79
C SER A 33 9.44 -8.15 -1.59
N THR A 34 10.17 -7.08 -1.87
CA THR A 34 10.40 -6.03 -0.88
C THR A 34 9.36 -4.95 -1.13
N LEU A 35 8.65 -4.53 -0.08
CA LEU A 35 7.72 -3.41 -0.11
C LEU A 35 8.36 -2.22 0.60
N TYR A 36 8.16 -1.02 0.06
CA TYR A 36 8.46 0.24 0.73
C TYR A 36 7.15 1.00 0.89
N VAL A 37 6.81 1.31 2.14
CA VAL A 37 5.55 1.92 2.53
C VAL A 37 5.84 3.26 3.19
N ASP A 38 5.34 4.34 2.62
CA ASP A 38 5.43 5.68 3.21
C ASP A 38 4.03 6.21 3.52
N PHE A 39 3.84 6.75 4.72
CA PHE A 39 2.64 7.51 5.06
C PHE A 39 2.75 8.92 4.49
N LEU A 40 1.71 9.37 3.79
CA LEU A 40 1.58 10.73 3.26
C LEU A 40 0.51 11.47 4.05
N ALA A 41 0.85 12.64 4.61
CA ALA A 41 -0.12 13.50 5.26
C ALA A 41 -1.16 14.04 4.27
N SER A 42 -2.30 14.53 4.77
CA SER A 42 -3.40 15.03 3.94
C SER A 42 -3.04 16.26 3.10
N ASP A 43 -1.99 16.98 3.47
CA ASP A 43 -1.49 18.13 2.76
C ASP A 43 -0.43 17.82 1.70
N ASP A 44 0.03 16.57 1.61
CA ASP A 44 0.99 16.11 0.60
C ASP A 44 0.46 16.36 -0.82
N PRO A 45 1.27 16.89 -1.75
CA PRO A 45 0.84 17.20 -3.11
C PRO A 45 0.24 16.01 -3.86
N LYS A 46 0.74 14.79 -3.64
CA LYS A 46 0.22 13.58 -4.29
C LYS A 46 -1.16 13.22 -3.73
N VAL A 47 -1.36 13.39 -2.43
CA VAL A 47 -2.66 13.15 -1.77
C VAL A 47 -3.69 14.16 -2.26
N LYS A 48 -3.32 15.45 -2.30
CA LYS A 48 -4.18 16.52 -2.86
C LYS A 48 -4.54 16.28 -4.32
N ALA A 49 -3.56 15.96 -5.16
CA ALA A 49 -3.81 15.70 -6.58
C ALA A 49 -4.77 14.51 -6.79
N LEU A 50 -4.66 13.47 -5.96
CA LEU A 50 -5.57 12.32 -6.02
C LEU A 50 -6.96 12.66 -5.47
N SER A 51 -7.04 13.37 -4.34
CA SER A 51 -8.32 13.77 -3.77
C SER A 51 -9.10 14.67 -4.70
N ASP A 52 -8.44 15.64 -5.33
CA ASP A 52 -9.05 16.58 -6.28
C ASP A 52 -9.57 15.84 -7.52
N ARG A 53 -8.78 14.90 -8.05
CA ARG A 53 -9.17 14.07 -9.20
C ARG A 53 -10.45 13.27 -8.94
N HIS A 54 -10.66 12.82 -7.71
CA HIS A 54 -11.82 12.01 -7.32
C HIS A 54 -12.91 12.81 -6.58
N GLY A 55 -12.76 14.13 -6.44
CA GLY A 55 -13.73 14.98 -5.73
C GLY A 55 -13.88 14.66 -4.24
N LEU A 56 -12.84 14.07 -3.63
CA LEU A 56 -12.86 13.66 -2.23
C LEU A 56 -12.64 14.86 -1.30
N LYS A 57 -13.40 14.90 -0.20
CA LYS A 57 -13.26 15.90 0.88
C LYS A 57 -12.87 15.19 2.17
N ASN A 58 -12.23 15.93 3.10
CA ASN A 58 -11.84 15.44 4.43
C ASN A 58 -10.92 14.21 4.41
N VAL A 59 -9.97 14.16 3.46
CA VAL A 59 -8.99 13.07 3.37
C VAL A 59 -8.05 13.10 4.57
N LEU A 60 -7.84 11.95 5.20
CA LEU A 60 -7.01 11.80 6.41
C LEU A 60 -5.51 11.67 6.09
N GLY A 61 -5.16 11.38 4.84
CA GLY A 61 -3.81 11.10 4.36
C GLY A 61 -3.84 10.04 3.26
N GLY A 62 -2.67 9.51 2.94
CA GLY A 62 -2.51 8.42 1.98
C GLY A 62 -1.31 7.55 2.33
N THR A 63 -1.11 6.52 1.51
CA THR A 63 0.05 5.64 1.62
C THR A 63 0.65 5.46 0.24
N LEU A 64 1.95 5.74 0.11
CA LEU A 64 2.71 5.40 -1.08
C LEU A 64 3.32 4.02 -0.87
N VAL A 65 2.92 3.07 -1.70
CA VAL A 65 3.45 1.70 -1.66
C VAL A 65 4.18 1.44 -2.96
N THR A 66 5.46 1.11 -2.85
CA THR A 66 6.27 0.62 -3.97
C THR A 66 6.76 -0.78 -3.68
N TRP A 67 7.01 -1.57 -4.72
CA TRP A 67 7.47 -2.95 -4.55
C TRP A 67 8.51 -3.33 -5.58
N GLU A 68 9.42 -4.20 -5.14
CA GLU A 68 10.46 -4.81 -5.97
C GLU A 68 10.30 -6.32 -5.86
N ALA A 69 10.05 -6.99 -6.99
CA ALA A 69 9.97 -8.44 -7.03
C ALA A 69 11.36 -9.04 -6.70
N THR A 70 11.37 -10.02 -5.80
CA THR A 70 12.57 -10.81 -5.48
C THR A 70 12.30 -12.25 -5.85
N ILE A 71 13.27 -12.89 -6.51
CA ILE A 71 13.19 -14.26 -7.02
C ILE A 71 12.99 -15.25 -5.86
#